data_AF-A0A2A9PEI1-F1
#
_entry.id   AF-A0A2A9PEI1-F1
#
_cell.length_a   1.000
_cell.length_b   1.000
_cell.length_c   1.000
_cell.angle_alpha   90.00
_cell.angle_beta   90.00
_cell.angle_gamma   90.00
#
_symmetry.space_group_name_H-M   'P 1'
#
loop_
_entity.id
_entity.type
_entity.pdbx_description
1 polymer ?
#
loop_
_entity_poly.entity_id
_entity_poly.type
_entity_poly.pdbx_seq_one_letter_code
_entity_poly.pdbx_strand_id
1 'polypeptide(L)' 'MESSLPEVWQAAAGSPFLPVVGKGSQFLVGFVLLLLGLTTTGVFALNRSLVNVAVIGVPSSLALAFGVVYMFCAVGVYV' A
#
# COMPACT_ATOMS: atom_id res chain seq x y z
N MET A 1 -8.25 15.45 36.08
CA MET A 1 -6.99 16.04 35.61
C MET A 1 -6.73 15.41 34.25
N GLU A 2 -6.67 16.19 33.17
CA GLU A 2 -6.27 15.62 31.89
C GLU A 2 -4.80 15.21 31.98
N SER A 3 -4.50 13.97 31.61
CA SER A 3 -3.13 13.46 31.58
C SER A 3 -2.29 14.26 30.60
N SER A 4 -1.09 14.66 31.01
CA SER A 4 -0.17 15.41 30.14
C SER A 4 0.36 14.52 28.99
N LEU A 5 0.69 15.11 27.83
CA LEU A 5 1.26 14.37 26.69
C LEU A 5 2.49 13.50 27.08
N PRO A 6 3.44 13.98 27.91
CA PRO A 6 4.55 13.15 28.37
C PRO A 6 4.11 11.94 29.21
N GLU A 7 3.10 12.11 30.05
CA GLU A 7 2.58 11.04 30.90
C GLU A 7 1.88 9.96 30.07
N VAL A 8 1.11 10.37 29.05
CA VAL A 8 0.51 9.45 28.07
C VAL A 8 1.59 8.71 27.26
N TRP A 9 2.66 9.39 26.84
CA TRP A 9 3.78 8.76 26.13
C TRP A 9 4.47 7.69 26.97
N GLN A 10 4.76 7.97 28.23
CA GLN A 10 5.38 7.00 29.15
C GLN A 10 4.46 5.81 29.40
N ALA A 11 3.16 6.04 29.54
CA ALA A 11 2.17 4.97 29.70
C ALA A 11 2.06 4.07 28.45
N ALA A 12 2.31 4.60 27.26
CA ALA A 12 2.23 3.86 25.99
C ALA A 12 3.45 2.96 25.70
N ALA A 13 4.50 2.97 26.55
CA ALA A 13 5.73 2.19 26.31
C ALA A 13 5.51 0.69 26.11
N GLY A 14 4.42 0.12 26.66
CA GLY A 14 4.04 -1.29 26.48
C GLY A 14 3.21 -1.59 25.23
N SER A 15 2.87 -0.58 24.41
CA SER A 15 2.01 -0.73 23.21
C SER A 15 2.70 -0.12 21.98
N PRO A 16 3.75 -0.79 21.45
CA PRO A 16 4.46 -0.30 20.29
C PRO A 16 3.57 -0.31 19.05
N PHE A 17 3.84 0.63 18.13
CA PHE A 17 3.19 0.64 16.82
C PHE A 17 3.66 -0.58 15.99
N LEU A 18 2.70 -1.39 15.57
CA LEU A 18 2.93 -2.51 14.67
C LEU A 18 2.42 -2.16 13.27
N PRO A 19 3.30 -1.97 12.28
CA PRO A 19 2.86 -1.64 10.93
C PRO A 19 2.12 -2.82 10.32
N VAL A 20 1.05 -2.53 9.58
CA VAL A 20 0.27 -3.55 8.84
C VAL A 20 1.16 -4.29 7.83
N VAL A 21 2.14 -3.61 7.24
CA VAL A 21 3.15 -4.21 6.35
C VAL A 21 4.54 -3.92 6.90
N GLY A 22 5.24 -4.98 7.31
CA GLY A 22 6.59 -4.88 7.85
C GLY A 22 7.59 -4.37 6.83
N LYS A 23 8.60 -3.61 7.28
CA LYS A 23 9.63 -3.00 6.44
C LYS A 23 10.28 -3.99 5.46
N GLY A 24 10.65 -5.18 5.95
CA GLY A 24 11.28 -6.24 5.15
C GLY A 24 10.39 -6.81 4.05
N SER A 25 9.06 -6.65 4.15
CA SER A 25 8.11 -7.13 3.14
C SER A 25 7.69 -6.09 2.11
N GLN A 26 8.03 -4.80 2.31
CA GLN A 26 7.56 -3.72 1.43
C GLN A 26 7.97 -3.91 -0.03
N PHE A 27 9.19 -4.41 -0.29
CA PHE A 27 9.64 -4.70 -1.66
C PHE A 27 8.78 -5.79 -2.30
N LEU A 28 8.57 -6.92 -1.62
CA LEU A 28 7.81 -8.04 -2.15
C LEU A 28 6.36 -7.64 -2.43
N VAL A 29 5.72 -6.97 -1.47
CA VAL A 29 4.34 -6.48 -1.60
C VAL A 29 4.23 -5.50 -2.76
N GLY A 30 5.12 -4.51 -2.82
CA GLY A 30 5.15 -3.54 -3.92
C GLY A 30 5.37 -4.21 -5.28
N PHE A 31 6.31 -5.15 -5.37
CA PHE A 31 6.63 -5.86 -6.61
C PHE A 31 5.44 -6.68 -7.13
N VAL A 32 4.80 -7.45 -6.25
CA VAL A 32 3.63 -8.27 -6.63
C VAL A 32 2.47 -7.39 -7.07
N LEU A 33 2.17 -6.31 -6.34
CA LEU A 33 1.11 -5.38 -6.69
C LEU A 33 1.37 -4.69 -8.04
N LEU A 34 2.62 -4.28 -8.31
CA LEU A 34 2.99 -3.69 -9.60
C LEU A 34 2.90 -4.69 -10.75
N LEU A 35 3.38 -5.91 -10.56
CA LEU A 35 3.32 -6.96 -11.59
C LEU A 35 1.86 -7.29 -11.92
N LEU A 36 1.00 -7.45 -10.90
CA LEU A 36 -0.43 -7.64 -11.09
C LEU A 36 -1.05 -6.42 -11.78
N GLY A 37 -0.82 -5.21 -11.26
CA GLY A 37 -1.37 -3.98 -11.82
C GLY A 37 -0.99 -3.74 -13.28
N LEU A 38 0.27 -3.99 -13.66
CA LEU A 38 0.73 -3.84 -15.04
C LEU A 38 0.13 -4.90 -15.96
N THR A 39 0.10 -6.17 -15.52
CA THR A 39 -0.47 -7.26 -16.33
C THR A 39 -1.97 -7.08 -16.54
N THR A 40 -2.73 -6.77 -15.49
CA THR A 40 -4.18 -6.56 -15.59
C THR A 40 -4.54 -5.27 -16.32
N THR A 41 -3.71 -4.21 -16.21
CA THR A 41 -3.85 -3.02 -17.06
C THR A 41 -3.67 -3.37 -18.53
N GLY A 42 -2.69 -4.21 -18.85
CA GLY A 42 -2.51 -4.74 -20.21
C GLY A 42 -3.74 -5.48 -20.72
N VAL A 43 -4.31 -6.38 -19.91
CA VAL A 43 -5.56 -7.10 -20.23
C VAL A 43 -6.73 -6.14 -20.46
N PHE A 44 -6.91 -5.15 -19.57
CA PHE A 44 -7.93 -4.11 -19.73
C PHE A 44 -7.75 -3.33 -21.04
N ALA A 45 -6.51 -2.98 -21.41
CA ALA A 45 -6.21 -2.24 -22.63
C ALA A 45 -6.55 -3.03 -23.91
N LEU A 46 -6.49 -4.36 -23.87
CA LEU A 46 -6.85 -5.25 -24.99
C LEU A 46 -8.36 -5.45 -25.14
N ASN A 47 -9.15 -5.26 -24.08
CA ASN A 47 -10.60 -5.42 -24.11
C ASN A 47 -11.30 -4.33 -23.28
N ARG A 48 -11.50 -3.16 -23.90
CA ARG A 48 -12.08 -1.99 -23.22
C ARG A 48 -13.60 -2.00 -23.29
N SER A 49 -14.25 -1.93 -22.14
CA SER A 49 -15.69 -1.72 -22.01
C SER A 49 -15.99 -1.02 -20.68
N LEU A 50 -17.17 -0.40 -20.54
CA LEU A 50 -17.59 0.22 -19.28
C LEU A 50 -17.62 -0.78 -18.12
N VAL A 51 -17.98 -2.03 -18.40
CA VAL A 51 -17.96 -3.11 -17.41
C VAL A 51 -16.52 -3.43 -17.00
N ASN A 52 -15.61 -3.54 -17.97
CA ASN A 52 -14.20 -3.84 -17.69
C ASN A 52 -13.48 -2.70 -16.98
N VAL A 53 -13.98 -1.46 -17.06
CA VAL A 53 -13.47 -0.36 -16.21
C VAL A 53 -13.68 -0.69 -14.73
N ALA A 54 -14.89 -1.06 -14.34
CA ALA A 54 -15.18 -1.37 -12.94
C ALA A 54 -14.51 -2.67 -12.47
N VAL A 55 -14.54 -3.72 -13.31
CA VAL A 55 -14.07 -5.07 -12.94
C VAL A 55 -12.55 -5.21 -13.02
N ILE A 56 -11.89 -4.53 -13.98
CA ILE A 56 -10.46 -4.70 -14.24
C ILE A 56 -9.71 -3.38 -14.08
N GLY A 57 -10.21 -2.30 -14.69
CA GLY A 57 -9.56 -1.00 -14.67
C GLY A 57 -9.32 -0.48 -13.25
N VAL A 58 -10.38 -0.36 -12.44
CA VAL A 58 -10.30 0.15 -11.06
C VAL A 58 -9.38 -0.72 -10.20
N PRO A 59 -9.52 -2.06 -10.14
CA PRO A 59 -8.58 -2.90 -9.39
C PRO A 59 -7.14 -2.79 -9.86
N SER A 60 -6.91 -2.69 -11.17
CA SER A 60 -5.56 -2.53 -11.73
C SER A 60 -4.93 -1.20 -11.31
N SER A 61 -5.70 -0.11 -11.35
CA SER A 61 -5.25 1.20 -10.89
C SER A 61 -4.93 1.22 -9.39
N LEU A 62 -5.75 0.57 -8.56
CA LEU A 62 -5.46 0.45 -7.13
C LEU A 62 -4.18 -0.36 -6.89
N ALA A 63 -4.03 -1.51 -7.56
CA ALA A 63 -2.82 -2.33 -7.45
C ALA A 63 -1.55 -1.54 -7.85
N LEU A 64 -1.61 -0.78 -8.94
CA LEU A 64 -0.51 0.10 -9.34
C LEU A 64 -0.23 1.19 -8.29
N ALA A 65 -1.26 1.90 -7.82
CA ALA A 65 -1.09 2.99 -6.85
C ALA A 65 -0.44 2.51 -5.55
N PHE A 66 -0.98 1.46 -4.93
CA PHE A 66 -0.40 0.90 -3.71
C PHE A 66 0.97 0.26 -3.97
N GLY A 67 1.15 -0.40 -5.12
CA GLY A 67 2.44 -0.99 -5.51
C GLY A 67 3.56 0.04 -5.60
N VAL A 68 3.28 1.21 -6.20
CA VAL A 68 4.26 2.32 -6.28
C VAL A 68 4.62 2.84 -4.89
N VAL A 69 3.63 3.07 -4.03
CA VAL A 69 3.89 3.56 -2.65
C VAL A 69 4.77 2.57 -1.89
N TYR A 70 4.48 1.27 -1.94
CA TYR A 70 5.32 0.27 -1.29
C TYR A 70 6.71 0.15 -1.90
N MET A 71 6.89 0.39 -3.20
CA MET A 71 8.21 0.45 -3.83
C MET A 71 9.03 1.67 -3.39
N PHE A 72 8.42 2.84 -3.29
CA PHE A 72 9.09 4.03 -2.74
C PHE A 72 9.54 3.78 -1.31
N CYS A 73 8.63 3.25 -0.48
CA CYS A 73 8.96 2.85 0.87
C CYS A 73 10.10 1.83 0.86
N ALA A 74 10.07 0.80 0.00
CA ALA A 74 11.11 -0.23 -0.06
C ALA A 74 12.53 0.32 -0.28
N VAL A 75 12.68 1.37 -1.10
CA VAL A 75 13.98 2.03 -1.36
C VAL A 75 14.33 3.11 -0.33
N GLY A 76 13.50 3.31 0.69
CA GLY A 76 13.76 4.23 1.80
C GLY A 76 13.18 5.63 1.63
N VAL A 77 12.35 5.86 0.61
CA VAL A 77 11.56 7.09 0.48
C VAL A 77 10.24 6.88 1.21
N TYR A 78 10.14 7.44 2.41
CA TYR A 78 8.93 7.35 3.23
C TYR A 78 8.01 8.54 2.92
N VAL A 79 6.72 8.25 2.79
CA VAL A 79 5.64 9.24 2.64
C VAL A 79 4.89 9.35 3.96
#